data_AF-A0A9R0AKK3-F1
#
_entry.id   AF-A0A9R0AKK3-F1
#
_cell.length_a   1.000
_cell.length_b   1.000
_cell.length_c   1.000
_cell.angle_alpha   90.00
_cell.angle_beta   90.00
_cell.angle_gamma   90.00
#
_symmetry.space_group_name_H-M   'P 1'
#
loop_
_entity.id
_entity.type
_entity.pdbx_description
1 polymer ?
#
loop_
_entity_poly.entity_id
_entity_poly.type
_entity_poly.pdbx_seq_one_letter_code
_entity_poly.pdbx_strand_id
1 'polypeptide(L)'
;MIPVLSNSSVSMRDPKRVEQILTSMRNAGASTLQVISDFDMTLTRFACNGKRCPTSHNILDNSKLISEDCKAKLKNLLDTYYPIEIDSTRSVEEKLPLMVEW
;
A
#
# COMPACT_ATOMS: atom_id res chain seq x y z
N MET A 1 -8.68 -25.48 -10.06
CA MET A 1 -7.87 -24.24 -10.05
C MET A 1 -8.77 -23.09 -9.65
N ILE A 2 -8.36 -22.25 -8.70
CA ILE A 2 -9.18 -21.10 -8.25
C ILE A 2 -9.14 -20.04 -9.37
N PRO A 3 -10.26 -19.71 -10.05
CA PRO A 3 -10.24 -18.91 -11.28
C PRO A 3 -9.57 -17.53 -11.11
N VAL A 4 -9.72 -16.92 -9.93
CA VAL A 4 -9.13 -15.59 -9.66
C VAL A 4 -7.59 -15.60 -9.67
N LEU A 5 -6.94 -16.75 -9.47
CA LEU A 5 -5.48 -16.87 -9.51
C LEU A 5 -4.91 -16.88 -10.94
N SER A 6 -5.76 -16.94 -11.96
CA SER A 6 -5.38 -16.93 -13.38
C SER A 6 -5.51 -15.55 -14.03
N ASN A 7 -5.84 -14.50 -13.27
CA ASN A 7 -5.96 -13.14 -13.80
C ASN A 7 -4.59 -12.58 -14.20
N SER A 8 -4.52 -11.74 -15.23
CA SER A 8 -3.28 -11.12 -15.73
C SER A 8 -2.59 -10.22 -14.71
N SER A 9 -3.34 -9.70 -13.72
CA SER A 9 -2.79 -8.93 -12.60
C SER A 9 -2.15 -9.78 -11.51
N VAL A 10 -2.30 -11.11 -11.55
CA VAL A 10 -1.75 -12.02 -10.54
C VAL A 10 -0.40 -12.54 -10.99
N SER A 11 0.65 -12.17 -10.25
CA SER A 11 2.02 -12.66 -10.46
C SER A 11 2.45 -13.49 -9.26
N MET A 12 2.84 -14.74 -9.49
CA MET A 12 3.29 -15.68 -8.45
C MET A 12 4.68 -16.20 -8.78
N ARG A 13 5.64 -16.04 -7.86
CA ARG A 13 6.99 -16.59 -8.01
C ARG A 13 7.00 -18.12 -7.98
N ASP A 14 6.19 -18.73 -7.11
CA ASP A 14 6.05 -20.18 -6.97
C ASP A 14 4.57 -20.56 -6.80
N PRO A 15 3.86 -20.85 -7.92
CA PRO A 15 2.45 -21.22 -7.87
C PRO A 15 2.15 -22.49 -7.08
N LYS A 16 3.07 -23.48 -7.08
CA LYS A 16 2.88 -24.75 -6.36
C LYS A 16 2.88 -24.53 -4.86
N ARG A 17 3.80 -23.71 -4.35
CA ARG A 17 3.84 -23.34 -2.93
C ARG A 17 2.58 -22.58 -2.50
N VAL A 18 2.08 -21.66 -3.33
CA VAL A 18 0.83 -20.94 -3.06
C VAL A 18 -0.35 -21.92 -2.92
N GLU A 19 -0.46 -22.91 -3.82
CA GLU A 19 -1.52 -23.93 -3.75
C GLU A 19 -1.45 -24.77 -2.47
N GLN A 20 -0.24 -25.14 -2.02
CA GLN A 20 -0.03 -25.86 -0.75
C GLN A 20 -0.47 -25.03 0.46
N ILE A 21 -0.14 -23.74 0.49
CA ILE A 21 -0.54 -22.82 1.57
C ILE A 21 -2.07 -22.70 1.61
N LEU A 22 -2.72 -22.44 0.47
CA LEU A 22 -4.17 -22.30 0.39
C LEU A 22 -4.90 -23.59 0.80
N THR A 23 -4.38 -24.75 0.39
CA THR A 23 -4.91 -26.06 0.80
C THR A 23 -4.79 -26.26 2.31
N SER A 24 -3.65 -25.89 2.89
CA SER A 24 -3.42 -25.99 4.34
C SER A 24 -4.37 -25.09 5.13
N MET A 25 -4.54 -23.83 4.70
CA MET A 25 -5.48 -22.88 5.32
C MET A 25 -6.93 -23.40 5.26
N ARG A 26 -7.36 -23.92 4.11
CA ARG A 26 -8.69 -24.50 3.94
C ARG A 26 -8.92 -25.69 4.88
N ASN A 27 -7.94 -26.58 4.99
CA ASN A 27 -8.06 -27.79 5.81
C ASN A 27 -8.05 -27.48 7.32
N ALA A 28 -7.32 -26.44 7.75
CA ALA A 28 -7.29 -26.00 9.15
C ALA A 28 -8.59 -25.32 9.60
N GLY A 29 -9.30 -24.68 8.68
CA GLY A 29 -10.63 -24.10 8.92
C GLY A 29 -10.60 -22.66 9.44
N ALA A 30 -11.79 -22.07 9.56
CA ALA A 30 -11.93 -20.63 9.88
C ALA A 30 -11.48 -20.28 11.31
N SER A 31 -11.57 -21.22 12.25
CA SER A 31 -11.17 -21.00 13.65
C SER A 31 -9.67 -20.78 13.81
N THR A 32 -8.86 -21.12 12.80
CA THR A 32 -7.41 -20.91 12.81
C THR A 32 -6.96 -19.73 11.94
N LEU A 33 -7.90 -19.00 11.34
CA LEU A 33 -7.61 -17.92 10.40
C LEU A 33 -7.66 -16.55 11.09
N GLN A 34 -6.65 -15.74 10.84
CA GLN A 34 -6.64 -14.31 11.16
C GLN A 34 -6.16 -13.52 9.94
N VAL A 35 -6.58 -12.26 9.84
CA VAL A 35 -6.21 -11.36 8.74
C VAL A 35 -5.49 -10.16 9.34
N ILE A 36 -4.29 -9.88 8.85
CA ILE A 36 -3.53 -8.66 9.13
C ILE A 36 -3.35 -7.98 7.78
N SER A 37 -3.79 -6.72 7.67
CA SER A 37 -3.75 -5.96 6.42
C SER A 37 -3.33 -4.54 6.71
N ASP A 38 -2.57 -3.97 5.77
CA ASP A 38 -2.42 -2.53 5.64
C ASP A 38 -3.73 -1.89 5.13
N PHE A 39 -3.83 -0.56 5.18
CA PHE A 39 -5.01 0.21 4.83
C PHE A 39 -4.87 0.98 3.51
N ASP A 40 -3.96 1.95 3.45
CA ASP A 40 -3.84 2.86 2.31
C ASP A 40 -3.29 2.14 1.08
N MET A 41 -3.98 2.29 -0.06
CA MET A 41 -3.66 1.62 -1.33
C MET A 41 -3.73 0.08 -1.29
N THR A 42 -4.08 -0.52 -0.14
CA THR A 42 -4.34 -1.96 0.05
C THR A 42 -5.85 -2.22 0.16
N LEU A 43 -6.51 -1.66 1.17
CA LEU A 43 -7.96 -1.70 1.32
C LEU A 43 -8.62 -0.53 0.59
N THR A 44 -7.93 0.61 0.51
CA THR A 44 -8.35 1.75 -0.31
C THR A 44 -7.79 1.63 -1.74
N ARG A 45 -8.49 2.18 -2.72
CA ARG A 45 -8.06 2.11 -4.13
C ARG A 45 -6.78 2.92 -4.33
N PHE A 46 -5.86 2.42 -5.14
CA PHE A 46 -4.71 3.19 -5.61
C PHE A 46 -5.10 4.35 -6.52
N ALA A 47 -5.94 4.09 -7.51
CA ALA A 47 -6.42 5.06 -8.49
C ALA A 47 -7.87 4.78 -8.90
N CYS A 48 -8.57 5.82 -9.36
CA CYS A 48 -9.91 5.73 -9.91
C CYS A 48 -10.02 6.67 -11.12
N ASN A 49 -10.50 6.16 -12.26
CA ASN A 49 -10.64 6.92 -13.51
C ASN A 49 -9.34 7.65 -13.94
N GLY A 50 -8.19 6.98 -13.81
CA GLY A 50 -6.89 7.52 -14.18
C GLY A 50 -6.31 8.55 -13.19
N LYS A 51 -7.00 8.86 -12.09
CA LYS A 51 -6.51 9.78 -11.05
C LYS A 51 -6.13 9.02 -9.79
N ARG A 52 -5.05 9.46 -9.14
CA ARG A 52 -4.61 8.90 -7.85
C ARG A 52 -5.67 9.18 -6.78
N CYS A 53 -6.00 8.17 -5.99
CA CYS A 53 -6.87 8.34 -4.83
C CYS A 53 -6.07 8.87 -3.63
N PRO A 54 -6.69 9.65 -2.74
CA PRO A 54 -6.01 10.15 -1.54
C PRO A 54 -5.73 9.01 -0.55
N THR A 55 -4.59 9.11 0.14
CA THR A 55 -4.31 8.36 1.37
C THR A 55 -5.10 8.93 2.55
N SER A 56 -5.07 8.24 3.69
CA SER A 56 -5.59 8.76 4.96
C SER A 56 -5.07 10.17 5.31
N HIS A 57 -3.78 10.42 5.10
CA HIS A 57 -3.17 11.74 5.28
C HIS A 57 -3.69 12.76 4.27
N ASN A 58 -3.76 12.41 2.97
CA ASN A 58 -4.23 13.34 1.95
C ASN A 58 -5.70 13.72 2.09
N ILE A 59 -6.51 12.92 2.78
CA ILE A 59 -7.89 13.33 3.14
C ILE A 59 -7.85 14.56 4.05
N LEU A 60 -6.93 14.61 5.02
CA LEU A 60 -6.74 15.76 5.89
C LEU A 60 -6.08 16.92 5.14
N ASP A 61 -5.03 16.66 4.37
CA ASP A 61 -4.30 17.70 3.61
C ASP A 61 -5.24 18.49 2.69
N ASN A 62 -6.17 17.80 2.04
CA ASN A 62 -7.14 18.40 1.12
C ASN A 62 -8.38 18.98 1.81
N SER A 63 -8.46 18.90 3.14
CA SER A 63 -9.58 19.45 3.91
C SER A 63 -9.65 20.97 3.78
N LYS A 64 -10.87 21.50 3.82
CA LYS A 64 -11.11 22.96 3.88
C LYS A 64 -10.68 23.58 5.22
N LEU A 65 -10.41 22.74 6.23
CA LEU A 65 -9.96 23.17 7.55
C LEU A 65 -8.46 23.48 7.59
N ILE A 66 -7.69 23.01 6.60
CA ILE A 66 -6.26 23.28 6.49
C ILE A 66 -6.06 24.55 5.65
N SER A 67 -5.26 25.50 6.16
CA SER A 67 -4.95 26.73 5.45
C SER A 67 -4.13 26.46 4.18
N GLU A 68 -4.24 27.34 3.19
CA GLU A 68 -3.48 27.19 1.93
C GLU A 68 -1.97 27.20 2.15
N ASP A 69 -1.47 28.01 3.09
CA ASP A 69 -0.05 28.01 3.48
C ASP A 69 0.40 26.65 4.04
N CYS A 70 -0.45 25.99 4.82
CA CYS A 70 -0.16 24.67 5.37
C CYS A 70 -0.18 23.61 4.26
N LYS A 71 -1.16 23.66 3.34
CA LYS A 71 -1.19 22.78 2.16
C LYS A 71 0.06 22.90 1.31
N ALA A 72 0.56 24.12 1.11
CA ALA A 72 1.80 24.35 0.37
C ALA A 72 3.01 23.68 1.05
N LYS A 73 3.09 23.73 2.39
CA LYS A 73 4.15 23.04 3.16
C LYS A 73 4.01 21.52 3.10
N LEU A 74 2.81 20.99 3.30
CA LEU A 74 2.54 19.55 3.21
C LEU A 74 2.84 19.01 1.81
N LYS A 75 2.48 19.77 0.77
CA LYS A 75 2.86 19.45 -0.61
C LYS A 75 4.38 19.42 -0.79
N ASN A 76 5.10 20.39 -0.22
CA ASN A 76 6.56 20.42 -0.31
C ASN A 76 7.21 19.22 0.40
N LEU A 77 6.70 18.82 1.57
CA LEU A 77 7.12 17.59 2.26
C LEU A 77 6.87 16.36 1.39
N LEU A 78 5.65 16.20 0.86
CA LEU A 78 5.30 15.09 -0.03
C LEU A 78 6.21 15.04 -1.26
N ASP A 79 6.41 16.16 -1.95
CA ASP A 79 7.23 16.26 -3.16
C ASP A 79 8.72 15.95 -2.86
N THR A 80 9.16 16.10 -1.60
CA THR A 80 10.53 15.80 -1.16
C THR A 80 10.70 14.33 -0.75
N TYR A 81 9.83 13.82 0.12
CA TYR A 81 10.03 12.51 0.77
C TYR A 81 9.40 11.34 0.01
N TYR A 82 8.28 11.53 -0.70
CA TYR A 82 7.65 10.44 -1.44
C TYR A 82 8.55 9.84 -2.54
N PRO A 83 9.31 10.63 -3.33
CA PRO A 83 10.27 10.06 -4.27
C PRO A 83 11.35 9.20 -3.59
N ILE A 84 11.73 9.54 -2.37
CA ILE A 84 12.70 8.77 -1.56
C ILE A 84 12.09 7.47 -1.06
N GLU A 85 10.84 7.51 -0.58
CA GLU A 85 10.09 6.33 -0.13
C GLU A 85 10.06 5.25 -1.21
N ILE A 86 9.69 5.62 -2.43
CA ILE A 86 9.50 4.68 -3.55
C ILE A 86 10.78 4.34 -4.33
N ASP A 87 11.92 4.97 -4.01
CA ASP A 87 13.18 4.79 -4.73
C ASP A 87 13.71 3.36 -4.58
N SER A 88 13.63 2.55 -5.64
CA SER A 88 14.09 1.16 -5.60
C SER A 88 15.61 1.00 -5.52
N THR A 89 16.39 2.08 -5.67
CA THR A 89 17.86 2.05 -5.64
C THR A 89 18.43 2.21 -4.23
N ARG A 90 17.64 2.74 -3.29
CA ARG A 90 18.01 2.95 -1.89
C ARG A 90 17.63 1.77 -1.01
N SER A 91 18.45 1.48 -0.01
CA SER A 91 18.14 0.44 0.98
C SER A 91 17.05 0.89 1.96
N VAL A 92 16.46 -0.07 2.67
CA VAL A 92 15.45 0.23 3.70
C VAL A 92 16.08 1.03 4.84
N GLU A 93 17.32 0.69 5.21
CA GLU A 93 18.08 1.34 6.29
C GLU A 93 18.37 2.81 5.97
N GLU A 94 18.64 3.13 4.70
CA GLU A 94 18.83 4.51 4.23
C GLU A 94 17.54 5.33 4.26
N LYS A 95 16.40 4.70 3.98
CA LYS A 95 15.09 5.37 3.94
C LYS A 95 14.49 5.59 5.32
N LEU A 96 14.70 4.65 6.24
CA LEU A 96 14.05 4.63 7.55
C LEU A 96 14.16 5.96 8.33
N PRO A 97 15.35 6.59 8.51
CA PRO A 97 15.43 7.86 9.22
C PRO A 97 14.70 9.00 8.51
N LEU A 98 14.63 8.96 7.17
CA LEU A 98 13.95 9.98 6.36
C LEU A 98 12.43 9.86 6.44
N MET A 99 11.89 8.65 6.59
CA MET A 99 10.46 8.42 6.85
C MET A 99 10.04 8.76 8.28
N VAL A 100 11.00 8.88 9.21
CA VAL A 100 10.75 9.40 10.56
C VAL A 100 10.78 10.93 10.57
N GLU A 101 11.59 11.54 9.70
CA GLU A 101 11.64 13.01 9.54
C GLU A 101 10.41 13.55 8.82
N TRP A 102 9.89 12.79 7.84
CA TRP A 102 8.66 13.10 7.12
C TRP A 102 7.41 12.96 8.01
#